data_AF-A0A5N9HH10-F1
#
_entry.id   AF-A0A5N9HH10-F1
#
_cell.length_a   1.000
_cell.length_b   1.000
_cell.length_c   1.000
_cell.angle_alpha   90.00
_cell.angle_beta   90.00
_cell.angle_gamma   90.00
#
_symmetry.space_group_name_H-M   'P 1'
#
loop_
_entity.id
_entity.type
_entity.pdbx_description
1 polymer ?
#
loop_
_entity_poly.entity_id
_entity_poly.type
_entity_poly.pdbx_seq_one_letter_code
_entity_poly.pdbx_strand_id
1 'polypeptide(L)'
;MTTKNSISESEFDDGTNVELKDSIAKSYQYGFVTNIESETAPKGLNEDIIRFISNKKNEPDWLLEWRLKAYNHFLQLVENENIPEWANINHDPIDFQDMYYYSEPKPKKELQSLDEVDPEILATYEKLGIPIAEQKKLAGVAVDAIFDSVSIATTFKEELSKYGVVFCPLSEAVQKYPDLVQKYMGSVVPYSDNFYSALNSAVFSEGSFCYIPKGVRCPFELTTYFRINTQETGQFERTLIIAEDDSYVSYLEGCSAPMFDTNQLHAAVVELVTLNNAEIKYSTIQNWYPGDENGKGGIYNFVTKRGRCIGDNSKISWTQVETGSAIT
;
A
#
# COMPACT_ATOMS: atom_id res chain seq x y z
N MET A 1 -48.99 -12.73 40.61
CA MET A 1 -47.74 -13.05 41.33
C MET A 1 -47.05 -14.16 40.56
N THR A 2 -46.01 -13.82 39.80
CA THR A 2 -45.12 -14.78 39.15
C THR A 2 -43.72 -14.26 39.38
N THR A 3 -42.98 -14.95 40.24
CA THR A 3 -41.68 -14.55 40.77
C THR A 3 -40.58 -14.85 39.75
N LYS A 4 -39.79 -13.81 39.45
CA LYS A 4 -38.48 -13.89 38.81
C LYS A 4 -37.53 -14.72 39.68
N ASN A 5 -36.77 -15.61 39.08
CA ASN A 5 -35.47 -16.02 39.61
C ASN A 5 -34.41 -15.76 38.52
N SER A 6 -33.55 -14.81 38.85
CA SER A 6 -32.32 -14.43 38.16
C SER A 6 -31.26 -15.51 38.34
N ILE A 7 -30.65 -15.95 37.25
CA ILE A 7 -29.35 -16.63 37.27
C ILE A 7 -28.32 -15.57 36.89
N SER A 8 -27.32 -15.41 37.76
CA SER A 8 -26.24 -14.44 37.69
C SER A 8 -25.24 -14.77 36.60
N GLU A 9 -24.90 -13.77 35.78
CA GLU A 9 -23.79 -13.78 34.82
C GLU A 9 -22.44 -13.69 35.56
N SER A 10 -22.05 -14.75 36.26
CA SER A 10 -20.74 -14.79 36.93
C SER A 10 -20.13 -16.17 36.81
N GLU A 11 -19.69 -16.55 35.61
CA GLU A 11 -18.81 -17.71 35.42
C GLU A 11 -18.20 -17.79 34.01
N PHE A 12 -17.56 -16.72 33.52
CA PHE A 12 -16.54 -16.77 32.45
C PHE A 12 -15.64 -15.52 32.55
N ASP A 13 -14.86 -15.44 33.63
CA ASP A 13 -13.74 -14.51 33.73
C ASP A 13 -12.47 -15.28 33.33
N ASP A 14 -12.14 -15.25 32.04
CA ASP A 14 -10.89 -15.79 31.52
C ASP A 14 -9.94 -14.60 31.31
N GLY A 15 -8.85 -14.57 32.10
CA GLY A 15 -7.88 -13.46 32.19
C GLY A 15 -7.19 -13.10 30.87
N THR A 16 -7.46 -13.83 29.80
CA THR A 16 -7.07 -13.55 28.42
C THR A 16 -7.64 -12.22 27.89
N ASN A 17 -8.82 -11.79 28.36
CA ASN A 17 -9.44 -10.54 27.90
C ASN A 17 -8.81 -9.27 28.47
N VAL A 18 -8.15 -9.33 29.62
CA VAL A 18 -7.53 -8.16 30.27
C VAL A 18 -6.18 -7.84 29.62
N GLU A 19 -5.36 -8.86 29.32
CA GLU A 19 -4.08 -8.67 28.61
C GLU A 19 -4.28 -8.22 27.14
N LEU A 20 -5.37 -8.63 26.49
CA LEU A 20 -5.75 -8.12 25.18
C LEU A 20 -6.21 -6.65 25.24
N LYS A 21 -7.00 -6.26 26.24
CA LYS A 21 -7.39 -4.85 26.43
C LYS A 21 -6.21 -3.95 26.78
N ASP A 22 -5.29 -4.40 27.62
CA ASP A 22 -4.09 -3.64 27.99
C ASP A 22 -3.07 -3.55 26.85
N SER A 23 -3.01 -4.53 25.95
CA SER A 23 -2.16 -4.46 24.75
C SER A 23 -2.75 -3.55 23.66
N ILE A 24 -4.08 -3.47 23.55
CA ILE A 24 -4.80 -2.52 22.69
C ILE A 24 -4.76 -1.08 23.27
N ALA A 25 -4.68 -0.92 24.60
CA ALA A 25 -4.59 0.37 25.28
C ALA A 25 -3.18 1.00 25.29
N LYS A 26 -2.16 0.35 24.71
CA LYS A 26 -0.87 1.02 24.48
C LYS A 26 -1.08 2.13 23.46
N SER A 27 -0.74 3.36 23.85
CA SER A 27 -0.74 4.51 22.95
C SER A 27 -0.02 4.18 21.64
N TYR A 28 -0.63 4.53 20.51
CA TYR A 28 -0.08 4.23 19.18
C TYR A 28 1.32 4.82 19.03
N GLN A 29 2.34 3.97 19.05
CA GLN A 29 3.75 4.38 19.18
C GLN A 29 4.37 4.88 17.85
N TYR A 30 3.67 4.68 16.74
CA TYR A 30 4.15 5.00 15.38
C TYR A 30 3.59 6.31 14.81
N GLY A 31 2.88 7.10 15.63
CA GLY A 31 2.12 8.28 15.21
C GLY A 31 2.90 9.55 14.85
N PHE A 32 4.22 9.50 14.77
CA PHE A 32 5.05 10.69 14.57
C PHE A 32 4.97 11.20 13.12
N VAL A 33 4.90 12.52 12.95
CA VAL A 33 4.87 13.24 11.65
C VAL A 33 6.27 13.78 11.36
N THR A 34 6.72 13.69 10.10
CA THR A 34 7.98 14.28 9.64
C THR A 34 7.67 15.41 8.66
N ASN A 35 8.20 16.62 8.91
CA ASN A 35 7.95 17.77 8.04
C ASN A 35 8.89 17.75 6.82
N ILE A 36 8.39 17.25 5.68
CA ILE A 36 9.13 17.20 4.41
C ILE A 36 8.49 18.17 3.40
N GLU A 37 9.28 19.11 2.87
CA GLU A 37 8.83 20.01 1.80
C GLU A 37 8.50 19.18 0.55
N SER A 38 7.27 19.29 0.05
CA SER A 38 6.74 18.43 -1.03
C SER A 38 6.22 19.27 -2.21
N GLU A 39 6.21 18.69 -3.41
CA GLU A 39 5.44 19.16 -4.56
C GLU A 39 4.13 18.38 -4.63
N THR A 40 3.00 19.08 -4.57
CA THR A 40 1.67 18.48 -4.47
C THR A 40 0.80 18.99 -5.62
N ALA A 41 0.03 18.12 -6.25
CA ALA A 41 -0.94 18.53 -7.25
C ALA A 41 -2.05 19.41 -6.63
N PRO A 42 -2.79 20.21 -7.41
CA PRO A 42 -3.96 20.90 -6.89
C PRO A 42 -4.98 19.91 -6.28
N LYS A 43 -5.72 20.38 -5.27
CA LYS A 43 -6.78 19.60 -4.62
C LYS A 43 -7.91 19.31 -5.62
N GLY A 44 -8.47 18.10 -5.55
CA GLY A 44 -9.61 17.67 -6.35
C GLY A 44 -9.31 16.61 -7.39
N LEU A 45 -10.37 16.04 -7.97
CA LEU A 45 -10.29 14.94 -8.93
C LEU A 45 -10.88 15.34 -10.28
N ASN A 46 -10.01 15.49 -11.28
CA ASN A 46 -10.38 15.81 -12.66
C ASN A 46 -9.35 15.26 -13.67
N GLU A 47 -9.64 15.39 -14.96
CA GLU A 47 -8.71 14.96 -16.02
C GLU A 47 -7.34 15.65 -15.97
N ASP A 48 -7.28 16.91 -15.56
CA ASP A 48 -6.02 17.66 -15.50
C ASP A 48 -5.10 17.08 -14.42
N ILE A 49 -5.65 16.60 -13.30
CA ILE A 49 -4.90 15.90 -12.26
C ILE A 49 -4.37 14.55 -12.78
N ILE A 50 -5.17 13.80 -13.53
CA ILE A 50 -4.73 12.54 -14.13
C ILE A 50 -3.59 12.77 -15.13
N ARG A 51 -3.73 13.78 -15.98
CA ARG A 51 -2.68 14.18 -16.93
C ARG A 51 -1.44 14.70 -16.20
N PHE A 52 -1.62 15.42 -15.09
CA PHE A 52 -0.52 15.87 -14.23
C PHE A 52 0.28 14.68 -13.70
N ILE A 53 -0.38 13.69 -13.09
CA ILE A 53 0.26 12.47 -12.56
C ILE A 53 1.02 11.75 -13.67
N SER A 54 0.36 11.54 -14.81
CA SER A 54 0.93 10.81 -15.95
C SER A 54 2.16 11.50 -16.54
N ASN A 55 2.09 12.83 -16.72
CA ASN A 55 3.23 13.64 -17.18
C ASN A 55 4.37 13.63 -16.17
N LYS A 56 4.06 13.74 -14.88
CA LYS A 56 5.05 13.80 -13.81
C LYS A 56 5.83 12.49 -13.69
N LYS A 57 5.14 11.36 -13.87
CA LYS A 57 5.73 10.01 -13.87
C LYS A 57 6.28 9.57 -15.23
N ASN A 58 6.23 10.44 -16.25
CA ASN A 58 6.72 10.17 -17.61
C ASN A 58 6.16 8.85 -18.17
N GLU A 59 4.84 8.69 -18.07
CA GLU A 59 4.15 7.47 -18.46
C GLU A 59 3.95 7.36 -19.98
N PRO A 60 3.87 6.13 -20.53
CA PRO A 60 3.51 5.91 -21.92
C PRO A 60 2.02 6.21 -22.17
N ASP A 61 1.69 6.62 -23.40
CA ASP A 61 0.34 7.03 -23.80
C ASP A 61 -0.75 6.01 -23.45
N TRP A 62 -0.46 4.72 -23.58
CA TRP A 62 -1.42 3.66 -23.28
C TRP A 62 -1.88 3.67 -21.83
N LEU A 63 -1.01 4.06 -20.89
CA LEU A 63 -1.33 4.12 -19.47
C LEU A 63 -2.16 5.37 -19.16
N LEU A 64 -1.85 6.50 -19.80
CA LEU A 64 -2.71 7.69 -19.72
C LEU A 64 -4.12 7.39 -20.24
N GLU A 65 -4.25 6.72 -21.38
CA GLU A 65 -5.54 6.31 -21.92
C GLU A 65 -6.29 5.37 -20.97
N TRP A 66 -5.59 4.43 -20.33
CA TRP A 66 -6.15 3.55 -19.31
C TRP A 66 -6.70 4.34 -18.12
N ARG A 67 -5.92 5.28 -17.58
CA ARG A 67 -6.31 6.13 -16.45
C ARG A 67 -7.54 6.97 -16.77
N LEU A 68 -7.59 7.57 -17.97
CA LEU A 68 -8.75 8.35 -18.40
C LEU A 68 -10.01 7.50 -18.58
N LYS A 69 -9.88 6.25 -19.07
CA LYS A 69 -11.00 5.29 -19.11
C LYS A 69 -11.48 4.93 -17.71
N ALA A 70 -10.55 4.66 -16.79
CA ALA A 70 -10.85 4.37 -15.40
C ALA A 70 -11.59 5.53 -14.72
N TYR A 71 -11.13 6.76 -14.94
CA TYR A 71 -11.77 7.96 -14.42
C TYR A 71 -13.18 8.18 -14.95
N ASN A 72 -13.37 8.05 -16.27
CA ASN A 72 -14.71 8.16 -16.86
C ASN A 72 -15.66 7.09 -16.31
N HIS A 73 -15.17 5.87 -16.11
CA HIS A 73 -15.95 4.82 -15.48
C HIS A 73 -16.29 5.15 -14.01
N PHE A 74 -15.32 5.67 -13.25
CA PHE A 74 -15.52 6.13 -11.89
C PHE A 74 -16.60 7.24 -11.82
N LEU A 75 -16.56 8.23 -12.70
CA LEU A 75 -17.58 9.27 -12.79
C LEU A 75 -18.98 8.68 -13.02
N GLN A 76 -19.11 7.71 -13.91
CA GLN A 76 -20.38 7.01 -14.14
C GLN A 76 -20.85 6.26 -12.88
N LEU A 77 -19.94 5.69 -12.09
CA LEU A 77 -20.32 5.04 -10.83
C LEU A 77 -20.81 6.05 -9.80
N VAL A 78 -20.16 7.22 -9.70
CA VAL A 78 -20.59 8.32 -8.82
C VAL A 78 -21.95 8.86 -9.25
N GLU A 79 -22.15 9.14 -10.53
CA GLU A 79 -23.40 9.67 -11.09
C GLU A 79 -24.58 8.72 -10.90
N ASN A 80 -24.34 7.41 -10.94
CA ASN A 80 -25.37 6.39 -10.72
C ASN A 80 -25.52 5.98 -9.25
N GLU A 81 -24.94 6.74 -8.31
CA GLU A 81 -24.96 6.48 -6.87
C GLU A 81 -24.50 5.06 -6.49
N ASN A 82 -23.59 4.47 -7.28
CA ASN A 82 -23.04 3.12 -7.06
C ASN A 82 -21.91 3.10 -6.02
N ILE A 83 -22.02 3.91 -4.96
CA ILE A 83 -21.11 3.87 -3.83
C ILE A 83 -21.50 2.64 -2.98
N PRO A 84 -20.56 1.73 -2.63
CA PRO A 84 -20.91 0.52 -1.87
C PRO A 84 -21.48 0.81 -0.47
N GLU A 85 -22.77 0.55 -0.26
CA GLU A 85 -23.43 0.70 1.06
C GLU A 85 -23.78 -0.66 1.73
N TRP A 86 -23.45 -1.78 1.08
CA TRP A 86 -23.83 -3.12 1.55
C TRP A 86 -22.98 -3.62 2.73
N ALA A 87 -21.80 -3.04 2.95
CA ALA A 87 -20.89 -3.45 4.01
C ALA A 87 -21.40 -2.95 5.37
N ASN A 88 -21.14 -3.72 6.44
CA ASN A 88 -21.54 -3.34 7.80
C ASN A 88 -20.56 -2.33 8.42
N ILE A 89 -20.42 -1.19 7.76
CA ILE A 89 -19.53 -0.09 8.11
C ILE A 89 -20.31 1.22 8.03
N ASN A 90 -19.92 2.22 8.81
CA ASN A 90 -20.51 3.55 8.76
C ASN A 90 -19.41 4.59 8.81
N HIS A 91 -19.40 5.52 7.87
CA HIS A 91 -18.49 6.64 7.84
C HIS A 91 -19.16 7.85 7.18
N ASP A 92 -18.62 9.03 7.45
CA ASP A 92 -19.02 10.23 6.72
C ASP A 92 -18.71 10.08 5.23
N PRO A 93 -19.54 10.63 4.33
CA PRO A 93 -19.27 10.60 2.90
C PRO A 93 -17.88 11.14 2.58
N ILE A 94 -17.15 10.43 1.72
CA ILE A 94 -15.82 10.83 1.28
C ILE A 94 -15.97 11.89 0.19
N ASP A 95 -15.45 13.09 0.44
CA ASP A 95 -15.38 14.15 -0.58
C ASP A 95 -14.15 13.95 -1.48
N PHE A 96 -14.35 13.30 -2.62
CA PHE A 96 -13.30 13.07 -3.61
C PHE A 96 -12.75 14.35 -4.25
N GLN A 97 -13.41 15.51 -4.08
CA GLN A 97 -12.90 16.80 -4.52
C GLN A 97 -12.06 17.50 -3.45
N ASP A 98 -12.19 17.08 -2.18
CA ASP A 98 -11.40 17.60 -1.07
C ASP A 98 -10.24 16.67 -0.69
N MET A 99 -9.47 16.22 -1.69
CA MET A 99 -8.28 15.38 -1.49
C MET A 99 -7.13 15.75 -2.44
N TYR A 100 -5.90 15.49 -2.01
CA TYR A 100 -4.72 15.49 -2.89
C TYR A 100 -4.47 14.08 -3.43
N TYR A 101 -4.32 13.98 -4.75
CA TYR A 101 -4.07 12.71 -5.46
C TYR A 101 -2.61 12.48 -5.85
N TYR A 102 -1.77 13.49 -5.65
CA TYR A 102 -0.34 13.40 -5.89
C TYR A 102 0.41 14.32 -4.93
N SER A 103 1.42 13.77 -4.27
CA SER A 103 2.40 14.51 -3.50
C SER A 103 3.72 13.76 -3.60
N GLU A 104 4.80 14.46 -3.91
CA GLU A 104 6.15 13.92 -3.89
C GLU A 104 7.04 14.82 -3.02
N PRO A 105 7.95 14.26 -2.19
CA PRO A 105 8.98 15.04 -1.54
C PRO A 105 9.84 15.80 -2.57
N LYS A 106 10.15 17.07 -2.30
CA LYS A 106 11.13 17.78 -3.14
C LYS A 106 12.50 17.11 -2.97
N PRO A 107 13.23 16.86 -4.07
CA PRO A 107 14.55 16.26 -3.98
C PRO A 107 15.47 17.17 -3.15
N LYS A 108 15.95 16.66 -2.02
CA LYS A 108 17.07 17.28 -1.29
C LYS A 108 18.38 16.84 -1.95
N LYS A 109 19.48 17.54 -1.65
CA LYS A 109 20.81 17.19 -2.17
C LYS A 109 21.11 15.72 -1.87
N GLU A 110 21.66 14.99 -2.84
CA GLU A 110 22.27 13.68 -2.60
C GLU A 110 23.27 13.79 -1.45
N LEU A 111 22.95 13.15 -0.32
CA LEU A 111 23.78 13.14 0.86
C LEU A 111 24.91 12.12 0.65
N GLN A 112 26.15 12.54 0.86
CA GLN A 112 27.33 11.68 0.64
C GLN A 112 27.65 10.79 1.85
N SER A 113 26.98 11.01 2.99
CA SER A 113 27.20 10.22 4.21
C SER A 113 26.01 10.21 5.16
N LEU A 114 26.01 9.21 6.05
CA LEU A 114 25.08 9.05 7.19
C LEU A 114 24.99 10.28 8.09
N ASP A 115 26.08 11.03 8.23
CA ASP A 115 26.18 12.18 9.13
C ASP A 115 25.45 13.42 8.56
N GLU A 116 25.06 13.37 7.28
CA GLU A 116 24.29 14.41 6.60
C GLU A 116 22.78 14.12 6.63
N VAL A 117 22.37 12.94 7.09
CA VAL A 117 20.97 12.53 7.20
C VAL A 117 20.30 13.32 8.31
N ASP A 118 19.10 13.84 8.03
CA ASP A 118 18.33 14.62 8.99
C ASP A 118 18.16 13.81 10.30
N PRO A 119 18.53 14.38 11.47
CA PRO A 119 18.41 13.71 12.76
C PRO A 119 17.02 13.13 13.03
N GLU A 120 15.96 13.73 12.47
CA GLU A 120 14.58 13.25 12.61
C GLU A 120 14.34 11.91 11.89
N ILE A 121 15.04 11.67 10.78
CA ILE A 121 14.99 10.43 9.99
C ILE A 121 15.75 9.31 10.70
N LEU A 122 16.90 9.62 11.29
CA LEU A 122 17.66 8.64 12.08
C LEU A 122 16.89 8.21 13.35
N ALA A 123 16.25 9.18 14.03
CA ALA A 123 15.39 8.90 15.18
C ALA A 123 14.15 8.07 14.79
N THR A 124 13.66 8.24 13.56
CA THR A 124 12.59 7.43 12.98
C THR A 124 13.03 5.96 12.82
N TYR A 125 14.22 5.70 12.28
CA TYR A 125 14.74 4.34 12.10
C TYR A 125 14.96 3.60 13.41
N GLU A 126 15.43 4.33 14.44
CA GLU A 126 15.58 3.79 15.79
C GLU A 126 14.22 3.42 16.40
N LYS A 127 13.20 4.27 16.24
CA LYS A 127 11.82 3.99 16.70
C LYS A 127 11.16 2.81 15.97
N LEU A 128 11.47 2.62 14.69
CA LEU A 128 10.95 1.51 13.89
C LEU A 128 11.67 0.17 14.18
N GLY A 129 12.72 0.17 15.00
CA GLY A 129 13.44 -1.05 15.39
C GLY A 129 14.30 -1.66 14.28
N ILE A 130 14.65 -0.88 13.25
CA ILE A 130 15.49 -1.33 12.14
C ILE A 130 16.93 -1.52 12.66
N PRO A 131 17.54 -2.72 12.52
CA PRO A 131 18.88 -2.99 13.04
C PRO A 131 19.95 -2.02 12.51
N ILE A 132 20.90 -1.60 13.35
CA ILE A 132 21.96 -0.61 13.03
C ILE A 132 22.79 -1.02 11.79
N ALA A 133 22.99 -2.32 11.55
CA ALA A 133 23.70 -2.81 10.37
C ALA A 133 22.91 -2.55 9.06
N GLU A 134 21.59 -2.59 9.14
CA GLU A 134 20.66 -2.29 8.06
C GLU A 134 20.51 -0.79 7.89
N GLN A 135 20.47 -0.02 8.99
CA GLN A 135 20.54 1.46 8.96
C GLN A 135 21.80 1.95 8.22
N LYS A 136 22.96 1.33 8.47
CA LYS A 136 24.22 1.69 7.80
C LYS A 136 24.25 1.35 6.31
N LYS A 137 23.54 0.31 5.87
CA LYS A 137 23.36 -0.02 4.45
C LYS A 137 22.33 0.88 3.77
N LEU A 138 21.23 1.17 4.47
CA LEU A 138 20.12 2.01 3.99
C LEU A 138 20.52 3.48 3.83
N ALA A 139 21.48 3.98 4.59
CA ALA A 139 21.95 5.35 4.47
C ALA A 139 23.10 5.54 3.45
N GLY A 140 23.64 4.45 2.89
CA GLY A 140 24.41 4.48 1.65
C GLY A 140 23.54 4.42 0.40
N VAL A 141 22.24 4.19 0.57
CA VAL A 141 21.18 4.40 -0.42
C VAL A 141 20.59 5.77 -0.10
N ALA A 142 20.30 6.60 -1.12
CA ALA A 142 19.75 7.94 -0.88
C ALA A 142 18.55 7.85 0.07
N VAL A 143 18.61 8.60 1.18
CA VAL A 143 17.61 8.63 2.25
C VAL A 143 16.20 8.88 1.70
N ASP A 144 16.11 9.61 0.60
CA ASP A 144 14.87 9.92 -0.12
C ASP A 144 14.14 8.66 -0.65
N ALA A 145 14.85 7.55 -0.86
CA ALA A 145 14.27 6.29 -1.31
C ALA A 145 13.36 5.62 -0.25
N ILE A 146 13.54 5.93 1.04
CA ILE A 146 12.85 5.22 2.13
C ILE A 146 11.52 5.90 2.51
N PHE A 147 11.28 7.12 2.02
CA PHE A 147 10.06 7.89 2.28
C PHE A 147 8.96 7.67 1.25
N ASP A 148 9.32 7.29 0.02
CA ASP A 148 8.41 6.78 -1.00
C ASP A 148 8.88 5.40 -1.47
N SER A 149 8.19 4.35 -1.01
CA SER A 149 8.17 3.02 -1.64
C SER A 149 9.53 2.43 -2.06
N VAL A 150 10.56 2.42 -1.21
CA VAL A 150 11.75 1.56 -1.44
C VAL A 150 12.18 0.82 -0.18
N SER A 151 11.84 -0.46 -0.15
CA SER A 151 12.49 -1.52 0.64
C SER A 151 13.35 -2.36 -0.28
N ILE A 152 14.44 -2.97 0.23
CA ILE A 152 15.31 -4.08 -0.28
C ILE A 152 15.75 -4.05 -1.76
N ALA A 153 14.88 -3.65 -2.70
CA ALA A 153 15.12 -3.40 -4.11
C ALA A 153 16.36 -2.56 -4.40
N THR A 154 16.72 -1.57 -3.58
CA THR A 154 17.99 -0.83 -3.72
C THR A 154 19.18 -1.60 -3.15
N THR A 155 19.02 -2.27 -2.01
CA THR A 155 20.11 -3.00 -1.33
C THR A 155 20.49 -4.30 -2.04
N PHE A 156 19.55 -4.95 -2.73
CA PHE A 156 19.74 -6.24 -3.40
C PHE A 156 19.43 -6.20 -4.90
N LYS A 157 19.30 -5.02 -5.53
CA LYS A 157 19.02 -4.87 -6.97
C LYS A 157 19.97 -5.70 -7.83
N GLU A 158 21.26 -5.56 -7.55
CA GLU A 158 22.34 -6.23 -8.28
C GLU A 158 22.35 -7.74 -8.04
N GLU A 159 21.84 -8.20 -6.90
CA GLU A 159 21.80 -9.62 -6.60
C GLU A 159 20.58 -10.29 -7.20
N LEU A 160 19.40 -9.66 -7.09
CA LEU A 160 18.17 -10.08 -7.75
C LEU A 160 18.31 -10.13 -9.28
N SER A 161 19.00 -9.15 -9.87
CA SER A 161 19.23 -9.11 -11.32
C SER A 161 20.08 -10.27 -11.84
N LYS A 162 20.96 -10.86 -11.02
CA LYS A 162 21.71 -12.08 -11.38
C LYS A 162 20.81 -13.29 -11.60
N TYR A 163 19.63 -13.29 -10.98
CA TYR A 163 18.61 -14.32 -11.15
C TYR A 163 17.51 -13.89 -12.13
N GLY A 164 17.65 -12.72 -12.76
CA GLY A 164 16.63 -12.15 -13.65
C GLY A 164 15.35 -11.70 -12.94
N VAL A 165 15.34 -11.66 -11.60
CA VAL A 165 14.21 -11.15 -10.82
C VAL A 165 14.15 -9.64 -10.98
N VAL A 166 12.99 -9.13 -11.35
CA VAL A 166 12.72 -7.69 -11.37
C VAL A 166 11.92 -7.35 -10.13
N PHE A 167 12.46 -6.46 -9.31
CA PHE A 167 11.76 -5.90 -8.16
C PHE A 167 12.08 -4.41 -8.08
N CYS A 168 11.07 -3.57 -8.34
CA CYS A 168 11.21 -2.12 -8.40
C CYS A 168 9.84 -1.43 -8.20
N PRO A 169 9.81 -0.10 -8.04
CA PRO A 169 8.56 0.65 -8.09
C PRO A 169 7.81 0.40 -9.42
N LEU A 170 6.47 0.45 -9.36
CA LEU A 170 5.64 0.24 -10.55
C LEU A 170 5.89 1.34 -11.60
N SER A 171 6.13 2.59 -11.19
CA SER A 171 6.48 3.68 -12.10
C SER A 171 7.76 3.40 -12.90
N GLU A 172 8.79 2.84 -12.26
CA GLU A 172 10.02 2.40 -12.91
C GLU A 172 9.73 1.25 -13.88
N ALA A 173 8.90 0.28 -13.49
CA ALA A 173 8.55 -0.86 -14.33
C ALA A 173 7.76 -0.47 -15.58
N VAL A 174 6.85 0.50 -15.47
CA VAL A 174 6.10 1.05 -16.61
C VAL A 174 7.04 1.62 -17.67
N GLN A 175 8.13 2.27 -17.27
CA GLN A 175 9.10 2.84 -18.21
C GLN A 175 10.09 1.80 -18.75
N LYS A 176 10.58 0.88 -17.90
CA LYS A 176 11.63 -0.08 -18.27
C LYS A 176 11.11 -1.37 -18.90
N TYR A 177 9.91 -1.80 -18.53
CA TYR A 177 9.28 -3.04 -18.96
C TYR A 177 7.82 -2.80 -19.42
N PRO A 178 7.56 -1.82 -20.31
CA PRO A 178 6.20 -1.41 -20.68
C PRO A 178 5.36 -2.56 -21.22
N ASP A 179 5.92 -3.42 -22.07
CA ASP A 179 5.22 -4.56 -22.66
C ASP A 179 4.74 -5.56 -21.60
N LEU A 180 5.56 -5.77 -20.56
CA LEU A 180 5.28 -6.71 -19.50
C LEU A 180 4.20 -6.16 -18.55
N VAL A 181 4.32 -4.88 -18.17
CA VAL A 181 3.31 -4.21 -17.36
C VAL A 181 1.99 -4.13 -18.11
N GLN A 182 1.99 -3.70 -19.37
CA GLN A 182 0.78 -3.58 -20.19
C GLN A 182 0.09 -4.93 -20.41
N LYS A 183 0.85 -6.03 -20.50
CA LYS A 183 0.28 -7.38 -20.64
C LYS A 183 -0.52 -7.83 -19.42
N TYR A 184 -0.07 -7.50 -18.21
CA TYR A 184 -0.60 -8.09 -16.98
C TYR A 184 -1.37 -7.12 -16.09
N MET A 185 -1.09 -5.82 -16.14
CA MET A 185 -1.82 -4.83 -15.35
C MET A 185 -3.28 -4.78 -15.78
N GLY A 186 -4.18 -4.94 -14.81
CA GLY A 186 -5.62 -5.01 -15.03
C GLY A 186 -6.12 -6.37 -15.52
N SER A 187 -5.26 -7.38 -15.68
CA SER A 187 -5.66 -8.73 -16.10
C SER A 187 -6.36 -9.52 -14.98
N VAL A 188 -6.18 -9.11 -13.72
CA VAL A 188 -6.79 -9.72 -12.55
C VAL A 188 -7.80 -8.78 -11.91
N VAL A 189 -7.44 -7.50 -11.76
CA VAL A 189 -8.32 -6.44 -11.25
C VAL A 189 -8.42 -5.34 -12.31
N PRO A 190 -9.35 -5.46 -13.29
CA PRO A 190 -9.52 -4.43 -14.31
C PRO A 190 -9.97 -3.11 -13.68
N TYR A 191 -9.82 -1.99 -14.41
CA TYR A 191 -10.27 -0.68 -13.92
C TYR A 191 -11.77 -0.63 -13.61
N SER A 192 -12.56 -1.55 -14.18
CA SER A 192 -14.00 -1.63 -14.00
C SER A 192 -14.44 -2.63 -12.93
N ASP A 193 -13.52 -3.12 -12.09
CA ASP A 193 -13.82 -4.20 -11.16
C ASP A 193 -14.82 -3.80 -10.07
N ASN A 194 -14.55 -2.67 -9.42
CA ASN A 194 -15.38 -2.07 -8.37
C ASN A 194 -15.09 -0.57 -8.23
N PHE A 195 -15.91 0.11 -7.43
CA PHE A 195 -15.84 1.55 -7.20
C PHE A 195 -14.42 2.06 -6.83
N TYR A 196 -13.79 1.47 -5.83
CA TYR A 196 -12.47 1.90 -5.36
C TYR A 196 -11.34 1.46 -6.29
N SER A 197 -11.48 0.34 -6.98
CA SER A 197 -10.51 -0.06 -8.02
C SER A 197 -10.52 0.88 -9.24
N ALA A 198 -11.67 1.47 -9.58
CA ALA A 198 -11.80 2.44 -10.65
C ALA A 198 -11.11 3.76 -10.27
N LEU A 199 -11.34 4.23 -9.04
CA LEU A 199 -10.61 5.36 -8.47
C LEU A 199 -9.11 5.10 -8.47
N ASN A 200 -8.66 4.01 -7.85
CA ASN A 200 -7.24 3.63 -7.81
C ASN A 200 -6.63 3.60 -9.21
N SER A 201 -7.29 2.95 -10.18
CA SER A 201 -6.79 2.84 -11.56
C SER A 201 -6.67 4.18 -12.29
N ALA A 202 -7.42 5.20 -11.89
CA ALA A 202 -7.29 6.56 -12.42
C ALA A 202 -6.07 7.28 -11.82
N VAL A 203 -5.86 7.16 -10.49
CA VAL A 203 -4.99 8.07 -9.74
C VAL A 203 -3.76 7.44 -9.07
N PHE A 204 -3.55 6.12 -9.14
CA PHE A 204 -2.39 5.49 -8.50
C PHE A 204 -1.10 6.17 -8.95
N SER A 205 -0.23 6.54 -8.02
CA SER A 205 1.02 7.25 -8.34
C SER A 205 2.24 6.35 -8.19
N GLU A 206 2.14 5.31 -7.34
CA GLU A 206 3.18 4.33 -7.10
C GLU A 206 2.62 2.95 -6.77
N GLY A 207 3.54 2.02 -6.53
CA GLY A 207 3.29 0.71 -5.98
C GLY A 207 4.47 -0.20 -6.29
N SER A 208 4.28 -1.52 -6.15
CA SER A 208 5.36 -2.48 -6.35
C SER A 208 5.20 -3.28 -7.63
N PHE A 209 6.27 -3.43 -8.39
CA PHE A 209 6.32 -4.38 -9.49
C PHE A 209 7.32 -5.49 -9.17
N CYS A 210 6.86 -6.74 -9.26
CA CYS A 210 7.68 -7.91 -9.10
C CYS A 210 7.46 -8.90 -10.24
N TYR A 211 8.54 -9.30 -10.90
CA TYR A 211 8.52 -10.35 -11.92
C TYR A 211 9.57 -11.41 -11.61
N ILE A 212 9.12 -12.67 -11.51
CA ILE A 212 9.97 -13.82 -11.28
C ILE A 212 10.04 -14.64 -12.57
N PRO A 213 11.23 -14.77 -13.17
CA PRO A 213 11.39 -15.48 -14.43
C PRO A 213 11.22 -17.00 -14.27
N LYS A 214 11.01 -17.67 -15.42
CA LYS A 214 10.80 -19.11 -15.48
C LYS A 214 11.93 -19.90 -14.81
N GLY A 215 11.56 -20.88 -13.98
CA GLY A 215 12.49 -21.77 -13.28
C GLY A 215 13.24 -21.14 -12.11
N VAL A 216 12.93 -19.88 -11.75
CA VAL A 216 13.63 -19.17 -10.68
C VAL A 216 12.83 -19.22 -9.39
N ARG A 217 13.47 -19.80 -8.36
CA ARG A 217 13.08 -19.61 -6.96
C ARG A 217 13.79 -18.37 -6.42
N CYS A 218 13.03 -17.31 -6.12
CA CYS A 218 13.58 -16.08 -5.56
C CYS A 218 14.41 -16.40 -4.30
N PRO A 219 15.69 -15.98 -4.25
CA PRO A 219 16.59 -16.32 -3.13
C PRO A 219 16.32 -15.50 -1.87
N PHE A 220 15.56 -14.42 -1.99
CA PHE A 220 15.21 -13.51 -0.90
C PHE A 220 13.70 -13.47 -0.68
N GLU A 221 13.30 -13.17 0.55
CA GLU A 221 11.95 -12.67 0.81
C GLU A 221 11.92 -11.19 0.44
N LEU A 222 11.04 -10.83 -0.49
CA LEU A 222 10.90 -9.47 -0.94
C LEU A 222 10.01 -8.74 0.04
N THR A 223 10.54 -7.71 0.70
CA THR A 223 9.77 -6.88 1.61
C THR A 223 9.50 -5.53 0.96
N THR A 224 8.35 -4.94 1.25
CA THR A 224 8.03 -3.53 1.00
C THR A 224 7.48 -2.91 2.27
N TYR A 225 7.81 -1.64 2.49
CA TYR A 225 7.29 -0.88 3.60
C TYR A 225 6.73 0.44 3.08
N PHE A 226 5.44 0.65 3.26
CA PHE A 226 4.76 1.89 2.92
C PHE A 226 4.49 2.68 4.19
N ARG A 227 4.91 3.95 4.20
CA ARG A 227 4.62 4.87 5.28
C ARG A 227 3.96 6.12 4.74
N ILE A 228 2.75 6.41 5.22
CA ILE A 228 2.04 7.66 4.90
C ILE A 228 2.78 8.79 5.61
N ASN A 229 3.04 9.93 4.97
CA ASN A 229 3.68 11.08 5.65
C ASN A 229 2.97 12.42 5.41
N THR A 230 2.06 12.50 4.44
CA THR A 230 1.39 13.76 4.07
C THR A 230 -0.05 13.75 4.56
N GLN A 231 -0.44 14.82 5.24
CA GLN A 231 -1.81 15.03 5.71
C GLN A 231 -2.71 15.34 4.49
N GLU A 232 -3.92 14.78 4.44
CA GLU A 232 -4.94 15.02 3.39
C GLU A 232 -4.62 14.42 2.00
N THR A 233 -3.65 13.51 1.89
CA THR A 233 -3.39 12.75 0.65
C THR A 233 -4.08 11.39 0.70
N GLY A 234 -4.87 11.07 -0.33
CA GLY A 234 -5.34 9.70 -0.51
C GLY A 234 -4.19 8.78 -0.91
N GLN A 235 -4.08 7.61 -0.29
CA GLN A 235 -3.06 6.63 -0.66
C GLN A 235 -3.63 5.64 -1.67
N PHE A 236 -3.17 5.77 -2.91
CA PHE A 236 -3.54 4.92 -4.03
C PHE A 236 -2.29 4.24 -4.56
N GLU A 237 -2.06 3.01 -4.11
CA GLU A 237 -0.95 2.19 -4.58
C GLU A 237 -1.43 1.00 -5.40
N ARG A 238 -0.60 0.56 -6.33
CA ARG A 238 -0.90 -0.62 -7.15
C ARG A 238 0.29 -1.58 -7.20
N THR A 239 0.09 -2.79 -6.67
CA THR A 239 1.10 -3.85 -6.67
C THR A 239 0.79 -4.90 -7.73
N LEU A 240 1.77 -5.24 -8.56
CA LEU A 240 1.69 -6.28 -9.58
C LEU A 240 2.83 -7.28 -9.40
N ILE A 241 2.48 -8.54 -9.10
CA ILE A 241 3.43 -9.64 -8.96
C ILE A 241 3.14 -10.72 -9.98
N ILE A 242 4.14 -11.09 -10.78
CA ILE A 242 4.04 -12.10 -11.82
C ILE A 242 5.08 -13.19 -11.55
N ALA A 243 4.61 -14.42 -11.41
CA ALA A 243 5.45 -15.61 -11.27
C ALA A 243 5.28 -16.51 -12.50
N GLU A 244 6.32 -16.56 -13.34
CA GLU A 244 6.36 -17.41 -14.54
C GLU A 244 6.46 -18.89 -14.20
N ASP A 245 6.44 -19.77 -15.21
CA ASP A 245 6.47 -21.23 -15.00
C ASP A 245 7.61 -21.66 -14.06
N ASP A 246 7.35 -22.64 -13.20
CA ASP A 246 8.33 -23.26 -12.32
C ASP A 246 9.06 -22.26 -11.39
N SER A 247 8.42 -21.13 -11.07
CA SER A 247 9.02 -20.05 -10.26
C SER A 247 8.42 -19.93 -8.85
N TYR A 248 9.12 -19.24 -7.96
CA TYR A 248 8.66 -19.01 -6.58
C TYR A 248 9.06 -17.65 -6.05
N VAL A 249 8.16 -17.01 -5.29
CA VAL A 249 8.47 -15.81 -4.50
C VAL A 249 7.73 -15.78 -3.17
N SER A 250 8.40 -15.26 -2.15
CA SER A 250 7.82 -14.84 -0.88
C SER A 250 7.86 -13.31 -0.84
N TYR A 251 6.70 -12.67 -0.75
CA TYR A 251 6.53 -11.22 -0.73
C TYR A 251 5.83 -10.79 0.56
N LEU A 252 6.36 -9.79 1.23
CA LEU A 252 5.83 -9.21 2.45
C LEU A 252 5.59 -7.71 2.28
N GLU A 253 4.37 -7.27 2.55
CA GLU A 253 3.94 -5.88 2.52
C GLU A 253 3.69 -5.41 3.95
N GLY A 254 4.44 -4.39 4.40
CA GLY A 254 4.23 -3.72 5.68
C GLY A 254 3.67 -2.32 5.45
N CYS A 255 2.62 -1.95 6.19
CA CYS A 255 2.08 -0.58 6.16
C CYS A 255 1.98 -0.01 7.58
N SER A 256 2.44 1.22 7.78
CA SER A 256 2.18 2.01 9.00
C SER A 256 1.78 3.44 8.67
N ALA A 257 1.04 4.08 9.58
CA ALA A 257 0.59 5.47 9.41
C ALA A 257 1.01 6.41 10.54
N PRO A 258 1.16 7.72 10.30
CA PRO A 258 1.21 8.74 11.33
C PRO A 258 -0.17 8.95 11.96
N MET A 259 -0.20 9.67 13.07
CA MET A 259 -1.45 10.17 13.66
C MET A 259 -1.85 11.46 12.94
N PHE A 260 -2.99 11.44 12.25
CA PHE A 260 -3.61 12.63 11.67
C PHE A 260 -5.01 12.82 12.24
N ASP A 261 -5.40 14.09 12.38
CA ASP A 261 -6.70 14.49 12.90
C ASP A 261 -7.83 14.36 11.85
N THR A 262 -7.52 13.95 10.63
CA THR A 262 -8.47 13.74 9.52
C THR A 262 -8.42 12.30 9.02
N ASN A 263 -9.59 11.76 8.65
CA ASN A 263 -9.69 10.43 8.07
C ASN A 263 -8.92 10.38 6.74
N GLN A 264 -8.05 9.38 6.57
CA GLN A 264 -7.30 9.16 5.33
C GLN A 264 -7.87 7.94 4.61
N LEU A 265 -8.07 8.06 3.29
CA LEU A 265 -8.48 6.95 2.45
C LEU A 265 -7.24 6.22 1.94
N HIS A 266 -7.15 4.93 2.26
CA HIS A 266 -6.21 3.99 1.67
C HIS A 266 -6.98 3.03 0.76
N ALA A 267 -6.79 3.17 -0.55
CA ALA A 267 -7.45 2.35 -1.56
C ALA A 267 -6.41 1.72 -2.48
N ALA A 268 -5.79 0.64 -2.01
CA ALA A 268 -4.79 -0.12 -2.75
C ALA A 268 -5.39 -1.18 -3.67
N VAL A 269 -4.67 -1.50 -4.75
CA VAL A 269 -4.96 -2.64 -5.62
C VAL A 269 -3.76 -3.57 -5.69
N VAL A 270 -3.98 -4.86 -5.49
CA VAL A 270 -2.94 -5.90 -5.60
C VAL A 270 -3.37 -6.95 -6.61
N GLU A 271 -2.53 -7.17 -7.62
CA GLU A 271 -2.69 -8.17 -8.66
C GLU A 271 -1.56 -9.21 -8.59
N LEU A 272 -1.91 -10.47 -8.33
CA LEU A 272 -0.96 -11.58 -8.36
C LEU A 272 -1.28 -12.51 -9.54
N VAL A 273 -0.28 -12.84 -10.36
CA VAL A 273 -0.41 -13.74 -11.51
C VAL A 273 0.56 -14.90 -11.35
N THR A 274 0.06 -16.13 -11.33
CA THR A 274 0.88 -17.35 -11.24
C THR A 274 0.67 -18.27 -12.45
N LEU A 275 1.76 -18.62 -13.12
CA LEU A 275 1.79 -19.55 -14.25
C LEU A 275 2.12 -20.99 -13.79
N ASN A 276 2.46 -21.90 -14.70
CA ASN A 276 2.46 -23.33 -14.41
C ASN A 276 3.49 -23.70 -13.33
N ASN A 277 3.10 -24.51 -12.34
CA ASN A 277 3.95 -24.90 -11.21
C ASN A 277 4.55 -23.73 -10.41
N ALA A 278 4.05 -22.50 -10.59
CA ALA A 278 4.56 -21.32 -9.90
C ALA A 278 3.88 -21.13 -8.55
N GLU A 279 4.60 -20.60 -7.56
CA GLU A 279 4.04 -20.29 -6.23
C GLU A 279 4.37 -18.85 -5.79
N ILE A 280 3.32 -18.10 -5.44
CA ILE A 280 3.44 -16.82 -4.74
C ILE A 280 2.98 -17.00 -3.30
N LYS A 281 3.83 -16.64 -2.34
CA LYS A 281 3.42 -16.37 -0.97
C LYS A 281 3.35 -14.87 -0.78
N TYR A 282 2.17 -14.37 -0.44
CA TYR A 282 1.93 -12.96 -0.22
C TYR A 282 1.47 -12.75 1.22
N SER A 283 2.24 -11.95 1.96
CA SER A 283 1.98 -11.63 3.35
C SER A 283 1.75 -10.13 3.50
N THR A 284 0.78 -9.73 4.31
CA THR A 284 0.57 -8.32 4.68
C THR A 284 0.54 -8.19 6.20
N ILE A 285 1.26 -7.20 6.72
CA ILE A 285 1.17 -6.75 8.11
C ILE A 285 0.82 -5.26 8.10
N GLN A 286 -0.40 -4.92 8.51
CA GLN A 286 -0.88 -3.55 8.58
C GLN A 286 -1.08 -3.14 10.04
N ASN A 287 -0.48 -2.01 10.42
CA ASN A 287 -0.74 -1.38 11.70
C ASN A 287 -1.06 0.10 11.48
N TRP A 288 -2.35 0.40 11.36
CA TRP A 288 -2.86 1.73 11.10
C TRP A 288 -3.17 2.50 12.39
N TYR A 289 -3.41 3.80 12.25
CA TYR A 289 -3.93 4.62 13.34
C TYR A 289 -5.47 4.52 13.36
N PRO A 290 -6.10 4.12 14.49
CA PRO A 290 -7.54 3.88 14.53
C PRO A 290 -8.39 5.15 14.70
N GLY A 291 -7.74 6.30 14.84
CA GLY A 291 -8.38 7.54 15.29
C GLY A 291 -8.18 7.77 16.79
N ASP A 292 -8.60 8.94 17.26
CA ASP A 292 -8.57 9.29 18.68
C ASP A 292 -9.71 8.62 19.46
N GLU A 293 -9.75 8.87 20.79
CA GLU A 293 -10.78 8.33 21.69
C GLU A 293 -12.22 8.75 21.33
N ASN A 294 -12.38 9.78 20.49
CA ASN A 294 -13.66 10.29 20.01
C ASN A 294 -13.99 9.79 18.59
N GLY A 295 -13.15 8.91 18.01
CA GLY A 295 -13.30 8.40 16.65
C GLY A 295 -12.92 9.41 15.57
N LYS A 296 -12.15 10.45 15.91
CA LYS A 296 -11.68 11.45 14.96
C LYS A 296 -10.35 11.01 14.35
N GLY A 297 -10.28 11.07 13.02
CA GLY A 297 -9.13 10.60 12.25
C GLY A 297 -9.08 9.08 12.14
N GLY A 298 -7.97 8.60 11.62
CA GLY A 298 -7.78 7.17 11.33
C GLY A 298 -7.93 6.83 9.86
N ILE A 299 -7.81 5.55 9.53
CA ILE A 299 -7.68 5.09 8.14
C ILE A 299 -8.89 4.27 7.70
N TYR A 300 -9.41 4.63 6.54
CA TYR A 300 -10.36 3.81 5.78
C TYR A 300 -9.58 2.96 4.78
N ASN A 301 -9.57 1.65 5.02
CA ASN A 301 -8.75 0.68 4.30
C ASN A 301 -9.60 -0.08 3.27
N PHE A 302 -9.87 0.54 2.12
CA PHE A 302 -10.72 -0.03 1.07
C PHE A 302 -9.89 -0.65 -0.06
N VAL A 303 -9.30 -1.80 0.24
CA VAL A 303 -8.34 -2.47 -0.65
C VAL A 303 -8.99 -3.54 -1.53
N THR A 304 -8.50 -3.68 -2.76
CA THR A 304 -8.84 -4.80 -3.65
C THR A 304 -7.60 -5.64 -3.92
N LYS A 305 -7.47 -6.78 -3.24
CA LYS A 305 -6.39 -7.74 -3.47
C LYS A 305 -6.94 -8.98 -4.17
N ARG A 306 -6.37 -9.36 -5.31
CA ARG A 306 -6.79 -10.56 -6.04
C ARG A 306 -5.61 -11.24 -6.72
N GLY A 307 -5.63 -12.57 -6.66
CA GLY A 307 -4.66 -13.44 -7.31
C GLY A 307 -5.33 -14.34 -8.34
N ARG A 308 -4.62 -14.62 -9.44
CA ARG A 308 -5.07 -15.53 -10.49
C ARG A 308 -4.04 -16.63 -10.72
N CYS A 309 -4.40 -17.83 -10.29
CA CYS A 309 -3.75 -19.09 -10.64
C CYS A 309 -4.14 -19.47 -12.08
N ILE A 310 -3.33 -19.03 -13.05
CA ILE A 310 -3.59 -19.26 -14.49
C ILE A 310 -3.05 -20.63 -14.92
N GLY A 311 -1.85 -20.99 -14.46
CA GLY A 311 -1.17 -22.22 -14.88
C GLY A 311 -1.58 -23.45 -14.09
N ASP A 312 -1.35 -24.62 -14.68
CA ASP A 312 -1.54 -25.91 -14.01
C ASP A 312 -0.61 -26.01 -12.79
N ASN A 313 -1.12 -26.55 -11.68
CA ASN A 313 -0.40 -26.67 -10.41
C ASN A 313 0.13 -25.35 -9.82
N SER A 314 -0.36 -24.21 -10.28
CA SER A 314 -0.02 -22.91 -9.72
C SER A 314 -0.65 -22.69 -8.34
N LYS A 315 0.02 -21.91 -7.48
CA LYS A 315 -0.39 -21.70 -6.10
C LYS A 315 -0.21 -20.26 -5.65
N ILE A 316 -1.19 -19.72 -4.94
CA ILE A 316 -1.09 -18.44 -4.23
C ILE A 316 -1.47 -18.69 -2.77
N SER A 317 -0.64 -18.22 -1.84
CA SER A 317 -0.89 -18.27 -0.40
C SER A 317 -0.97 -16.85 0.15
N TRP A 318 -2.12 -16.50 0.74
CA TRP A 318 -2.33 -15.21 1.38
C TRP A 318 -2.19 -15.34 2.90
N THR A 319 -1.43 -14.44 3.52
CA THR A 319 -1.33 -14.31 4.97
C THR A 319 -1.57 -12.84 5.32
N GLN A 320 -2.55 -12.52 6.16
CA GLN A 320 -2.86 -11.13 6.52
C GLN A 320 -2.95 -10.99 8.03
N VAL A 321 -2.32 -9.93 8.54
CA VAL A 321 -2.47 -9.42 9.90
C VAL A 321 -2.83 -7.95 9.77
N GLU A 322 -4.06 -7.61 10.14
CA GLU A 322 -4.61 -6.26 9.98
C GLU A 322 -5.02 -5.73 11.34
N THR A 323 -4.43 -4.61 11.75
CA THR A 323 -4.73 -3.96 13.03
C THR A 323 -4.78 -2.43 12.88
N GLY A 324 -5.64 -1.79 13.66
CA GLY A 324 -5.58 -0.34 13.87
C GLY A 324 -6.21 0.55 12.79
N SER A 325 -6.90 0.02 11.78
CA SER A 325 -7.71 0.88 10.90
C SER A 325 -8.96 1.38 11.62
N ALA A 326 -9.48 2.55 11.26
CA ALA A 326 -10.82 2.95 11.67
C ALA A 326 -11.87 2.06 11.00
N ILE A 327 -11.67 1.74 9.71
CA ILE A 327 -12.53 0.85 8.91
C ILE A 327 -11.66 0.00 7.99
N THR A 328 -11.98 -1.29 7.87
CA THR A 328 -11.51 -2.22 6.83
C THR A 328 -12.72 -2.94 6.24
#